data_AF-A0AAD5SHL6-F1
#
_entry.id   AF-A0AAD5SHL6-F1
#
_cell.length_a   1.000
_cell.length_b   1.000
_cell.length_c   1.000
_cell.angle_alpha   90.00
_cell.angle_beta   90.00
_cell.angle_gamma   90.00
#
_symmetry.space_group_name_H-M   'P 1'
#
loop_
_entity.id
_entity.type
_entity.pdbx_description
1 polymer ?
#
loop_
_entity_poly.entity_id
_entity_poly.type
_entity_poly.pdbx_seq_one_letter_code
_entity_poly.pdbx_strand_id
1 'polypeptide(L)'
;MSAVVSSKPREKPSPAMEASSTMFDPTNASQLQIDSDGSVFIDRSPDLFAPILDFLRTGRLEVPAGINVNILDDEMEHYDLYYEVYDK
;
A
#
# COMPACT_ATOMS: atom_id res chain seq x y z
N MET A 1 -31.30 13.45 -0.41
CA MET A 1 -30.48 14.60 0.02
C MET A 1 -29.01 14.25 -0.22
N SER A 2 -28.22 15.27 -0.51
CA SER A 2 -27.00 15.30 -1.33
C SER A 2 -25.78 14.54 -0.82
N ALA A 3 -24.94 14.08 -1.76
CA ALA A 3 -23.51 14.41 -1.78
C ALA A 3 -23.02 14.33 -3.24
N VAL A 4 -22.73 15.49 -3.83
CA VAL A 4 -22.06 15.59 -5.13
C VAL A 4 -20.56 15.56 -4.83
N VAL A 5 -19.86 14.48 -5.18
CA VAL A 5 -18.40 14.48 -5.18
C VAL A 5 -17.93 14.55 -6.63
N SER A 6 -17.41 15.71 -6.98
CA SER A 6 -16.81 15.97 -8.29
C SER A 6 -15.35 15.55 -8.23
N SER A 7 -15.04 14.39 -8.80
CA SER A 7 -13.66 13.92 -8.97
C SER A 7 -13.20 14.24 -10.38
N LYS A 8 -12.34 15.26 -10.47
CA LYS A 8 -11.60 15.65 -11.69
C LYS A 8 -10.78 14.46 -12.19
N PRO A 9 -10.69 14.19 -13.51
CA PRO A 9 -9.88 13.08 -14.02
C PRO A 9 -8.40 13.43 -13.83
N ARG A 10 -7.69 12.65 -13.00
CA ARG A 10 -6.23 12.67 -12.98
C ARG A 10 -5.74 11.63 -13.98
N GLU A 11 -5.37 12.07 -15.18
CA GLU A 11 -4.45 11.32 -16.02
C GLU A 11 -3.11 11.24 -15.29
N LYS A 12 -2.89 10.15 -14.56
CA LYS A 12 -1.55 9.69 -14.17
C LYS A 12 -1.53 8.16 -14.32
N PRO A 13 -0.39 7.57 -14.73
CA PRO A 13 -0.24 6.13 -14.86
C PRO A 13 -0.59 5.42 -13.53
N SER A 14 -1.06 4.17 -13.60
CA SER A 14 -1.70 3.49 -12.46
C SER A 14 -0.86 3.56 -11.17
N PRO A 15 -1.35 4.21 -10.10
CA PRO A 15 -0.58 4.50 -8.88
C PRO A 15 -0.07 3.27 -8.12
N ALA A 16 -0.71 2.11 -8.29
CA ALA A 16 -0.36 0.90 -7.57
C ALA A 16 1.06 0.38 -7.87
N MET A 17 1.67 0.78 -9.00
CA MET A 17 2.98 0.25 -9.43
C MET A 17 4.18 1.11 -8.98
N GLU A 18 3.96 2.35 -8.51
CA GLU A 18 5.05 3.23 -8.03
C GLU A 18 5.25 3.18 -6.51
N ALA A 19 4.22 2.87 -5.74
CA ALA A 19 4.20 3.09 -4.29
C ALA A 19 5.03 2.09 -3.47
N SER A 20 5.05 0.80 -3.83
CA SER A 20 6.04 -0.14 -3.29
C SER A 20 7.48 0.15 -3.74
N SER A 21 7.60 0.95 -4.81
CA SER A 21 8.88 1.24 -5.42
C SER A 21 9.72 2.17 -4.57
N THR A 22 9.17 2.92 -3.60
CA THR A 22 9.99 3.80 -2.74
C THR A 22 10.74 3.02 -1.66
N MET A 23 10.08 2.12 -0.92
CA MET A 23 10.76 1.39 0.18
C MET A 23 11.78 0.36 -0.33
N PHE A 24 11.44 -0.34 -1.42
CA PHE A 24 12.31 -1.32 -2.05
C PHE A 24 12.99 -0.78 -3.32
N ASP A 25 13.00 0.55 -3.50
CA ASP A 25 13.84 1.15 -4.53
C ASP A 25 15.30 0.80 -4.22
N PRO A 26 16.08 0.28 -5.16
CA PRO A 26 17.52 0.13 -4.96
C PRO A 26 18.20 1.46 -4.57
N THR A 27 17.63 2.61 -4.93
CA THR A 27 18.13 3.93 -4.50
C THR A 27 17.89 4.24 -3.02
N ASN A 28 16.88 3.62 -2.40
CA ASN A 28 16.55 3.78 -0.98
C ASN A 28 17.03 2.61 -0.11
N ALA A 29 17.58 1.56 -0.71
CA ALA A 29 18.08 0.37 -0.01
C ALA A 29 19.09 0.68 1.12
N SER A 30 19.81 1.81 1.02
CA SER A 30 20.75 2.27 2.06
C SER A 30 20.08 2.68 3.38
N GLN A 31 18.76 2.89 3.36
CA GLN A 31 17.95 3.27 4.52
C GLN A 31 17.32 2.06 5.21
N LEU A 32 17.42 0.86 4.62
CA LEU A 32 16.87 -0.37 5.16
C LEU A 32 17.85 -0.99 6.17
N GLN A 33 17.32 -1.53 7.25
CA GLN A 33 18.06 -2.41 8.14
C GLN A 33 17.97 -3.82 7.59
N ILE A 34 19.10 -4.34 7.10
CA ILE A 34 19.20 -5.67 6.50
C ILE A 34 20.04 -6.55 7.41
N ASP A 35 19.49 -7.69 7.81
CA ASP A 35 20.18 -8.68 8.63
C ASP A 35 21.11 -9.56 7.77
N SER A 36 21.97 -10.33 8.44
CA SER A 36 22.98 -11.18 7.78
C SER A 36 22.42 -12.26 6.86
N ASP A 37 21.15 -12.61 7.00
CA ASP A 37 20.43 -13.57 6.16
C ASP A 37 19.71 -12.92 4.97
N GLY A 38 19.81 -11.59 4.83
CA GLY A 38 19.15 -10.80 3.79
C GLY A 38 17.71 -10.43 4.10
N SER A 39 17.22 -10.69 5.32
CA SER A 39 15.92 -10.18 5.76
C SER A 39 15.97 -8.66 6.03
N VAL A 40 14.83 -7.99 5.81
CA VAL A 40 14.69 -6.55 6.02
C VAL A 40 13.83 -6.32 7.26
N PHE A 41 14.31 -5.53 8.21
CA PHE A 41 13.53 -5.12 9.37
C PHE A 41 12.57 -3.98 9.00
N ILE A 42 11.30 -4.17 9.33
CA ILE A 42 10.24 -3.18 9.15
C ILE A 42 9.60 -2.97 10.52
N ASP A 43 9.70 -1.74 11.05
CA ASP A 43 9.13 -1.36 12.34
C ASP A 43 7.62 -1.09 12.26
N ARG A 44 6.85 -2.03 11.67
CA ARG A 44 5.41 -1.92 11.42
C ARG A 44 4.69 -3.23 11.74
N SER A 45 3.35 -3.17 11.78
CA SER A 45 2.52 -4.32 12.15
C SER A 45 2.52 -5.41 11.08
N PRO A 46 2.93 -6.66 11.39
CA PRO A 46 2.93 -7.75 10.42
C PRO A 46 1.51 -8.16 9.97
N ASP A 47 0.52 -8.01 10.85
CA ASP A 47 -0.87 -8.40 10.56
C ASP A 47 -1.52 -7.50 9.50
N LEU A 48 -1.12 -6.23 9.45
CA LEU A 48 -1.58 -5.27 8.45
C LEU A 48 -0.73 -5.30 7.18
N PHE A 49 0.54 -5.71 7.29
CA PHE A 49 1.43 -5.80 6.15
C PHE A 49 1.08 -6.94 5.18
N ALA A 50 0.53 -8.06 5.69
CA ALA A 50 0.14 -9.19 4.84
C ALA A 50 -0.82 -8.81 3.68
N PRO A 51 -1.98 -8.16 3.90
CA PRO A 51 -2.86 -7.74 2.81
C PRO A 51 -2.23 -6.66 1.90
N ILE A 52 -1.36 -5.81 2.43
CA ILE A 52 -0.61 -4.83 1.63
C ILE A 52 0.33 -5.55 0.67
N LEU A 53 1.04 -6.56 1.14
CA LEU A 53 1.96 -7.35 0.33
C LEU A 53 1.23 -8.11 -0.78
N ASP A 54 0.03 -8.64 -0.50
CA ASP A 54 -0.79 -9.30 -1.51
C ASP A 54 -1.38 -8.31 -2.53
N PHE A 55 -1.72 -7.08 -2.10
CA PHE A 55 -2.05 -5.98 -3.01
C PHE A 55 -0.88 -5.68 -3.96
N LEU A 56 0.35 -5.60 -3.46
CA LEU A 56 1.54 -5.38 -4.29
C LEU A 56 1.80 -6.51 -5.29
N ARG A 57 1.49 -7.74 -4.93
CA ARG A 57 1.66 -8.91 -5.83
C ARG A 57 0.59 -8.99 -6.91
N THR A 58 -0.65 -8.66 -6.59
CA THR A 58 -1.83 -8.97 -7.42
C THR A 58 -2.51 -7.75 -8.02
N GLY A 59 -2.23 -6.56 -7.49
CA GLY A 59 -2.95 -5.33 -7.78
C GLY A 59 -4.36 -5.26 -7.18
N ARG A 60 -4.75 -6.20 -6.31
CA ARG A 60 -6.07 -6.24 -5.67
C ARG A 60 -5.95 -6.23 -4.16
N LEU A 61 -6.65 -5.30 -3.51
CA LEU A 61 -6.70 -5.24 -2.07
C LEU A 61 -7.85 -6.11 -1.57
N GLU A 62 -7.51 -7.26 -1.01
CA GLU A 62 -8.46 -8.10 -0.28
C GLU A 62 -8.22 -7.92 1.21
N VAL A 63 -9.24 -7.43 1.92
CA VAL A 63 -9.13 -7.19 3.37
C VAL A 63 -9.69 -8.41 4.12
N PRO A 64 -8.85 -9.16 4.86
CA PRO A 64 -9.30 -10.26 5.70
C PRO A 64 -10.36 -9.83 6.71
N ALA A 65 -11.28 -10.75 7.03
CA ALA A 65 -12.26 -10.53 8.08
C ALA A 65 -11.58 -10.25 9.42
N GLY A 66 -12.02 -9.19 10.11
CA GLY A 66 -11.49 -8.79 11.41
C GLY A 66 -10.41 -7.70 11.36
N ILE A 67 -9.92 -7.33 10.18
CA ILE A 67 -9.05 -6.15 10.04
C ILE A 67 -9.90 -4.88 9.96
N ASN A 68 -9.53 -3.88 10.76
CA ASN A 68 -10.15 -2.56 10.70
C ASN A 68 -9.61 -1.81 9.48
N VAL A 69 -10.49 -1.52 8.52
CA VAL A 69 -10.16 -0.86 7.26
C VAL A 69 -9.47 0.48 7.48
N ASN A 70 -9.85 1.26 8.50
CA ASN A 70 -9.23 2.56 8.74
C ASN A 70 -7.75 2.43 9.13
N ILE A 71 -7.41 1.42 9.94
CA ILE A 71 -6.01 1.19 10.36
C ILE A 71 -5.20 0.64 9.16
N LEU A 72 -5.83 -0.14 8.29
CA LEU A 72 -5.20 -0.58 7.05
C LEU A 72 -4.98 0.59 6.08
N ASP A 73 -5.90 1.55 6.04
CA ASP A 73 -5.77 2.77 5.23
C ASP A 73 -4.59 3.63 5.72
N ASP A 74 -4.42 3.77 7.04
CA ASP A 74 -3.25 4.44 7.64
C ASP A 74 -1.92 3.75 7.25
N GLU A 75 -1.91 2.41 7.17
CA GLU A 75 -0.73 1.67 6.69
C GLU A 75 -0.50 1.84 5.19
N MET A 76 -1.56 1.85 4.38
CA MET A 76 -1.45 2.13 2.95
C MET A 76 -0.84 3.52 2.71
N GLU A 77 -1.28 4.53 3.45
CA GLU A 77 -0.70 5.88 3.39
C GLU A 77 0.77 5.89 3.83
N HIS A 78 1.15 5.13 4.86
CA HIS A 78 2.55 5.01 5.28
C HIS A 78 3.46 4.48 4.17
N TYR A 79 2.96 3.58 3.32
CA TYR A 79 3.68 3.04 2.17
C TYR A 79 3.42 3.82 0.86
N ASP A 80 2.81 5.00 0.93
CA ASP A 80 2.40 5.83 -0.23
C ASP A 80 1.50 5.09 -1.25
N LEU A 81 0.77 4.06 -0.80
CA LEU A 81 -0.11 3.23 -1.62
C LEU A 81 -1.52 3.79 -1.70
N TYR A 82 -2.10 3.74 -2.91
CA TYR A 82 -3.48 4.12 -3.16
C TYR A 82 -4.17 3.05 -4.00
N TYR A 83 -5.42 2.76 -3.67
CA TYR A 83 -6.27 1.84 -4.43
C TYR A 83 -7.47 2.59 -4.98
N GLU A 84 -7.94 2.19 -6.16
CA GLU A 84 -9.20 2.67 -6.71
C GLU A 84 -10.31 1.69 -6.33
N VAL A 85 -11.41 2.24 -5.82
CA VAL A 85 -12.62 1.45 -5.59
C VAL A 85 -13.36 1.34 -6.92
N TYR A 86 -13.24 0.18 -7.56
CA TYR A 86 -14.05 -0.15 -8.72
C TYR A 86 -15.43 -0.64 -8.26
N ASP A 87 -16.46 0.19 -8.45
CA ASP A 87 -17.86 -0.26 -8.39
C ASP A 87 -18.08 -1.30 -9.50
N LYS A 88 -18.60 -2.48 -9.16
CA LYS A 88 -18.88 -3.56 -10.11
C LYS A 88 -20.28 -3.46 -10.70
#